data_AF-A0A100WB06-F1
#
_entry.id   AF-A0A100WB06-F1
#
_cell.length_a   1.000
_cell.length_b   1.000
_cell.length_c   1.000
_cell.angle_alpha   90.00
_cell.angle_beta   90.00
_cell.angle_gamma   90.00
#
_symmetry.space_group_name_H-M   'P 1'
#
loop_
_entity.id
_entity.type
_entity.pdbx_description
1 polymer ?
#
loop_
_entity_poly.entity_id
_entity_poly.type
_entity_poly.pdbx_seq_one_letter_code
_entity_poly.pdbx_strand_id
1 'polypeptide(L)'
;MSNPPNNEYRKFYAGEQVKTADGVVLADGLRVFTNNLDRGVVDLHRAEYEWNSAENRYALWFDVRVDTTYDGKSVDREVQQSDDRVATHFEGRAA
;
A
#
# COMPACT_ATOMS: atom_id res chain seq x y z
N MET A 1 -2.96 -20.83 -11.76
CA MET A 1 -3.62 -19.90 -10.83
C MET A 1 -3.91 -20.69 -9.58
N SER A 2 -3.29 -20.33 -8.46
CA SER A 2 -3.57 -20.97 -7.17
C SER A 2 -4.81 -20.34 -6.54
N ASN A 3 -5.65 -21.16 -5.92
CA ASN A 3 -6.80 -20.67 -5.17
C ASN A 3 -6.37 -20.20 -3.78
N PRO A 4 -7.05 -19.18 -3.22
CA PRO A 4 -6.78 -18.74 -1.86
C PRO A 4 -7.10 -19.84 -0.83
N PRO A 5 -6.44 -19.82 0.33
CA PRO A 5 -6.88 -20.58 1.51
C PRO A 5 -8.36 -20.30 1.79
N ASN A 6 -9.14 -21.34 2.08
CA ASN A 6 -10.59 -21.27 2.35
C ASN A 6 -11.45 -20.66 1.23
N ASN A 7 -10.92 -20.52 0.01
CA ASN A 7 -11.61 -19.90 -1.12
C ASN A 7 -11.98 -18.42 -0.87
N GLU A 8 -11.29 -17.75 0.07
CA GLU A 8 -11.49 -16.35 0.41
C GLU A 8 -10.60 -15.45 -0.46
N TYR A 9 -11.17 -14.76 -1.44
CA TYR A 9 -10.39 -13.87 -2.32
C TYR A 9 -10.07 -12.52 -1.69
N ARG A 10 -10.81 -12.15 -0.64
CA ARG A 10 -10.66 -10.90 0.08
C ARG A 10 -10.83 -11.11 1.57
N LYS A 11 -10.02 -10.42 2.37
CA LYS A 11 -10.18 -10.36 3.83
C LYS A 11 -9.90 -8.94 4.32
N PHE A 12 -10.63 -8.51 5.34
CA PHE A 12 -10.41 -7.19 5.93
C PHE A 12 -9.06 -7.14 6.63
N TYR A 13 -8.40 -5.98 6.57
CA TYR A 13 -7.24 -5.71 7.40
C TYR A 13 -7.68 -5.52 8.86
N ALA A 14 -7.05 -6.24 9.78
CA ALA A 14 -7.38 -6.25 11.20
C ALA A 14 -6.26 -5.64 12.06
N GLY A 15 -5.33 -4.90 11.45
CA GLY A 15 -4.18 -4.30 12.15
C GLY A 15 -2.94 -5.20 12.20
N GLU A 16 -2.84 -6.21 11.32
CA GLU A 16 -1.67 -7.06 11.24
C GLU A 16 -0.40 -6.27 10.83
N GLN A 17 0.77 -6.74 11.27
CA GLN A 17 2.03 -6.14 10.86
C GLN A 17 2.35 -6.48 9.40
N VAL A 18 2.15 -5.50 8.51
CA VAL A 18 2.58 -5.54 7.12
C VAL A 18 3.77 -4.62 6.95
N LYS A 19 4.65 -4.94 6.01
CA LYS A 19 5.81 -4.11 5.69
C LYS A 19 5.66 -3.52 4.30
N THR A 20 6.13 -2.30 4.15
CA THR A 20 6.36 -1.66 2.85
C THR A 20 7.42 -2.41 2.05
N ALA A 21 7.60 -2.07 0.78
CA ALA A 21 8.61 -2.66 -0.09
C ALA A 21 10.05 -2.51 0.45
N ASP A 22 10.33 -1.43 1.20
CA ASP A 22 11.61 -1.17 1.87
C ASP A 22 11.69 -1.76 3.31
N GLY A 23 10.71 -2.59 3.71
CA GLY A 23 10.75 -3.34 4.95
C GLY A 23 10.32 -2.54 6.20
N VAL A 24 9.81 -1.33 6.03
CA VAL A 24 9.27 -0.51 7.13
C VAL A 24 7.86 -0.98 7.47
N VAL A 25 7.53 -1.03 8.76
CA VAL A 25 6.19 -1.43 9.19
C VAL A 25 5.17 -0.40 8.71
N LEU A 26 4.19 -0.88 7.95
CA LEU A 26 3.08 -0.09 7.46
C LEU A 26 2.23 0.37 8.65
N ALA A 27 1.99 1.68 8.73
CA ALA A 27 1.18 2.29 9.77
C ALA A 27 0.31 3.39 9.16
N ASP A 28 -0.85 3.60 9.75
CA ASP A 28 -1.70 4.73 9.39
C ASP A 28 -0.96 6.05 9.65
N GLY A 29 -1.02 6.99 8.70
CA GLY A 29 -0.24 8.23 8.78
C GLY A 29 1.23 8.12 8.34
N LEU A 30 1.70 6.94 7.93
CA LEU A 30 3.08 6.76 7.46
C LEU A 30 3.30 7.50 6.13
N ARG A 31 4.40 8.24 6.04
CA ARG A 31 4.81 8.90 4.78
C ARG A 31 5.48 7.91 3.86
N VAL A 32 4.95 7.79 2.65
CA VAL A 32 5.44 6.85 1.63
C VAL A 32 5.57 7.54 0.28
N PHE A 33 6.43 6.97 -0.55
CA PHE A 33 6.48 7.17 -1.98
C PHE A 33 5.70 6.06 -2.66
N THR A 34 4.83 6.43 -3.59
CA THR A 34 4.16 5.48 -4.48
C THR A 34 5.08 5.09 -5.64
N ASN A 35 4.69 4.07 -6.40
CA ASN A 35 5.42 3.64 -7.58
C ASN A 35 5.58 4.73 -8.67
N ASN A 36 4.69 5.72 -8.69
CA ASN A 36 4.77 6.87 -9.58
C ASN A 36 5.68 7.99 -9.06
N LEU A 37 6.42 7.75 -7.96
CA LEU A 37 7.24 8.71 -7.23
C LEU A 37 6.45 9.85 -6.57
N ASP A 38 5.12 9.77 -6.56
CA ASP A 38 4.28 10.68 -5.79
C ASP A 38 4.48 10.44 -4.29
N ARG A 39 4.60 11.52 -3.53
CA ARG A 39 4.66 11.48 -2.07
C ARG A 39 3.26 11.47 -1.49
N GLY A 40 3.05 10.66 -0.47
CA GLY A 40 1.76 10.58 0.19
C GLY A 40 1.83 10.06 1.61
N VAL A 41 0.65 9.91 2.18
CA VAL A 41 0.42 9.39 3.52
C VAL A 41 -0.49 8.18 3.42
N VAL A 42 -0.10 7.09 4.08
CA VAL A 42 -0.89 5.86 4.17
C VAL A 42 -2.18 6.11 4.96
N ASP A 43 -3.30 5.66 4.41
CA ASP A 43 -4.60 5.57 5.06
C ASP A 43 -5.06 4.11 5.09
N LEU A 44 -5.12 3.53 6.29
CA LEU A 44 -5.51 2.13 6.50
C LEU A 44 -7.00 1.94 6.80
N HIS A 45 -7.82 3.00 6.80
CA HIS A 45 -9.25 2.91 7.15
C HIS A 45 -10.04 1.96 6.25
N ARG A 46 -9.63 1.83 4.99
CA ARG A 46 -10.27 0.98 3.98
C ARG A 46 -9.38 -0.18 3.53
N ALA A 47 -8.36 -0.51 4.31
CA ALA A 47 -7.38 -1.51 3.92
C ALA A 47 -8.03 -2.91 3.84
N GLU A 48 -7.79 -3.59 2.72
CA GLU A 48 -8.27 -4.94 2.46
C GLU A 48 -7.16 -5.78 1.84
N TYR A 49 -7.08 -7.04 2.19
CA TYR A 49 -6.22 -7.97 1.50
C TYR A 49 -6.96 -8.55 0.30
N GLU A 50 -6.27 -8.63 -0.82
CA GLU A 50 -6.72 -9.35 -2.01
C GLU A 50 -5.78 -10.51 -2.32
N TRP A 51 -6.35 -11.66 -2.70
CA TRP A 51 -5.57 -12.82 -3.12
C TRP A 51 -4.92 -12.59 -4.47
N ASN A 52 -3.59 -12.51 -4.48
CA ASN A 52 -2.81 -12.48 -5.71
C ASN A 52 -2.47 -13.92 -6.14
N SER A 53 -3.20 -14.42 -7.13
CA SER A 53 -3.03 -15.79 -7.63
C SER A 53 -1.71 -16.04 -8.38
N ALA A 54 -1.02 -14.98 -8.84
CA ALA A 54 0.27 -15.08 -9.51
C ALA A 54 1.41 -15.23 -8.50
N GLU A 55 1.31 -14.54 -7.37
CA GLU A 55 2.31 -14.57 -6.28
C GLU A 55 1.96 -15.56 -5.16
N ASN A 56 0.78 -16.18 -5.24
CA ASN A 56 0.28 -17.15 -4.26
C ASN A 56 0.29 -16.59 -2.82
N ARG A 57 -0.07 -15.31 -2.67
CA ARG A 57 -0.13 -14.60 -1.38
C ARG A 57 -1.30 -13.62 -1.34
N TYR A 58 -1.68 -13.22 -0.13
CA TYR A 58 -2.52 -12.05 0.07
C TYR A 58 -1.66 -10.78 -0.02
N ALA A 59 -2.02 -9.88 -0.94
CA ALA A 59 -1.45 -8.53 -1.02
C ALA A 59 -2.38 -7.57 -0.27
N LEU A 60 -1.81 -6.71 0.58
CA LEU A 60 -2.59 -5.71 1.29
C LEU A 60 -2.76 -4.50 0.40
N TRP A 61 -4.00 -4.14 0.11
CA TRP A 61 -4.37 -2.91 -0.58
C TRP A 61 -4.87 -1.88 0.42
N PHE A 62 -4.42 -0.65 0.27
CA PHE A 62 -4.82 0.49 1.10
C PHE A 62 -4.76 1.79 0.29
N ASP A 63 -5.37 2.83 0.82
CA ASP A 63 -5.38 4.13 0.16
C ASP A 63 -4.12 4.91 0.58
N VAL A 64 -3.49 5.58 -0.37
CA VAL A 64 -2.44 6.56 -0.12
C VAL A 64 -2.98 7.92 -0.54
N ARG A 65 -3.08 8.82 0.43
CA ARG A 65 -3.38 10.22 0.16
C ARG A 65 -2.12 10.85 -0.42
N VAL A 66 -2.11 11.18 -1.71
CA VAL A 66 -0.94 11.73 -2.43
C VAL A 66 -0.97 13.27 -2.56
N ASP A 67 0.08 13.93 -2.08
CA ASP A 67 0.24 15.38 -2.22
C ASP A 67 0.87 15.66 -3.60
N THR A 68 0.01 15.90 -4.59
CA THR A 68 0.43 16.21 -5.95
C THR A 68 0.93 17.65 -6.13
N THR A 69 0.69 18.52 -5.16
CA THR A 69 1.00 19.95 -5.28
C THR A 69 2.33 20.32 -4.61
N TYR A 70 2.93 19.40 -3.84
CA TYR A 70 4.28 19.50 -3.25
C TYR A 70 4.49 20.70 -2.29
N ASP A 71 3.42 21.43 -1.99
CA ASP A 71 3.35 22.60 -1.13
C ASP A 71 2.80 22.26 0.27
N GLY A 72 2.70 20.97 0.61
CA GLY A 72 2.37 20.49 1.95
C GLY A 72 0.91 20.70 2.35
N LYS A 73 0.03 20.92 1.36
CA LYS A 73 -1.41 21.07 1.58
C LYS A 73 -2.08 19.71 1.67
N SER A 74 -3.27 19.71 2.29
CA SER A 74 -4.12 18.53 2.43
C SER A 74 -4.63 18.04 1.07
N VAL A 75 -3.83 17.17 0.46
CA VAL A 75 -4.19 15.97 -0.29
C VAL A 75 -5.63 15.85 -0.80
N ASP A 76 -5.86 16.17 -2.08
CA ASP A 76 -7.16 16.03 -2.76
C ASP A 76 -7.33 14.68 -3.50
N ARG A 77 -6.31 13.80 -3.48
CA ARG A 77 -6.33 12.55 -4.25
C ARG A 77 -5.89 11.36 -3.41
N GLU A 78 -6.74 10.33 -3.41
CA GLU A 78 -6.45 9.00 -2.89
C GLU A 78 -6.07 8.09 -4.05
N VAL A 79 -4.98 7.35 -3.87
CA VAL A 79 -4.53 6.34 -4.83
C VAL A 79 -4.43 5.02 -4.09
N GLN A 80 -5.12 4.01 -4.58
CA GLN A 80 -5.03 2.68 -4.03
C GLN A 80 -3.66 2.08 -4.38
N GLN A 81 -2.93 1.63 -3.36
CA GLN A 81 -1.62 1.00 -3.50
C GLN A 81 -1.59 -0.30 -2.73
N SER A 82 -0.67 -1.17 -3.13
CA SER A 82 -0.35 -2.39 -2.40
C SER A 82 0.91 -2.22 -1.56
N ASP A 83 1.08 -3.06 -0.54
CA ASP A 83 2.20 -3.05 0.41
C ASP A 83 3.57 -3.09 -0.27
N ASP A 84 3.68 -3.84 -1.36
CA ASP A 84 4.89 -4.02 -2.16
C ASP A 84 5.15 -2.90 -3.19
N ARG A 85 4.25 -1.91 -3.30
CA ARG A 85 4.34 -0.78 -4.25
C ARG A 85 4.56 0.57 -3.58
N VAL A 86 4.74 0.56 -2.27
CA VAL A 86 5.09 1.75 -1.49
C VAL A 86 6.43 1.56 -0.79
N ALA A 87 7.17 2.64 -0.65
CA ALA A 87 8.42 2.66 0.11
C ALA A 87 8.52 3.96 0.91
N THR A 88 9.16 3.94 2.08
CA THR A 88 9.40 5.16 2.86
C THR A 88 10.64 5.93 2.39
N HIS A 89 11.52 5.26 1.65
CA HIS A 89 12.71 5.85 1.05
C HIS A 89 12.73 5.57 -0.46
N PHE A 90 13.26 6.53 -1.23
CA PHE A 90 13.52 6.32 -2.65
C PHE A 90 14.81 5.50 -2.80
N GLU A 91 14.68 4.21 -3.09
CA GLU A 91 15.80 3.28 -3.30
C GLU A 91 16.50 3.44 -4.67
N GLY A 92 16.25 4.53 -5.41
CA GLY A 92 16.98 4.82 -6.65
C GLY A 92 16.62 3.94 -7.86
N ARG A 93 15.58 3.10 -7.77
CA ARG A 93 15.05 2.34 -8.90
C ARG A 93 13.68 2.86 -9.29
N ALA A 94 13.60 3.48 -10.47
CA ALA A 94 12.34 3.65 -11.17
C ALA A 94 11.83 2.27 -11.61
N ALA A 95 10.53 2.03 -11.46
CA ALA A 95 9.85 0.84 -11.98
C ALA A 95 9.84 0.80 -13.51
#